data_AF-A0ABD3SE67-F1
#
_entry.id   AF-A0ABD3SE67-F1
#
_cell.length_a   1.000
_cell.length_b   1.000
_cell.length_c   1.000
_cell.angle_alpha   90.00
_cell.angle_beta   90.00
_cell.angle_gamma   90.00
#
_symmetry.space_group_name_H-M   'P 1'
#
loop_
_entity.id
_entity.type
_entity.pdbx_description
1 polymer ?
#
loop_
_entity_poly.entity_id
_entity_poly.type
_entity_poly.pdbx_seq_one_letter_code
_entity_poly.pdbx_strand_id
1 'polypeptide(L)'
;MGGGDLADFCEAVILQANGEDLRIITLLYEHVLLANHSAYRLSEDAKKRSTDRSNRLLNRWISSYCSSSSSSSSGSADDLTVSATTNNRQIARVDPTLEEDGSSCAKRIFHAVIRQNSDLLSLDGITAAEEWLGRMRHLGRSGIPWCAPDADAYNIVLLGYCHLCKSFHHDRSLSKLPARDVAEARKTEMSNRRFVVQGVVRVLSEFADNADEEKEDSGCWPNLMSMNLALNAIAKAGGGFPDDSICQMTNKLVFDLIGEEKYRSLMDQDVSSFEHNMIFDITSEEKYRQLVDPEVAPIESDECDSYVAPRISRTGTSKHLNPNLDTYHWLVDIYSNGANIVYTKKSMAILNKMIRIRSEQDSEYLTGDGKLRNAASFAPSTGTHNKVLHALVEKMEENNEAALVKEKTAKEAMRLLDSMVLHRSSLPSPITFLFLLRLWQNTQSSEAGEYAEEILSRMEIFCLYQNELRVLSNAYLQALECWLTAAKAGRPGAAERAFR
;
A
#
# COMPACT_ATOMS: atom_id res chain seq x y z
N MET A 1 35.62 4.60 20.54
CA MET A 1 35.72 4.31 19.10
C MET A 1 34.39 4.67 18.48
N GLY A 2 34.38 5.50 17.44
CA GLY A 2 33.15 5.76 16.70
C GLY A 2 32.72 4.52 15.94
N GLY A 3 31.43 4.38 15.61
CA GLY A 3 30.94 3.22 14.84
C GLY A 3 31.65 3.03 13.47
N GLY A 4 32.26 4.08 12.92
CA GLY A 4 33.08 4.01 11.71
C GLY A 4 34.40 3.24 11.89
N ASP A 5 35.10 3.46 13.00
CA ASP A 5 36.42 2.85 13.27
C ASP A 5 36.32 1.32 13.38
N LEU A 6 35.22 0.82 13.98
CA LEU A 6 34.99 -0.61 14.15
C LEU A 6 34.70 -1.30 12.82
N ALA A 7 33.90 -0.68 11.96
CA ALA A 7 33.59 -1.25 10.66
C ALA A 7 34.83 -1.29 9.74
N ASP A 8 35.69 -0.27 9.79
CA ASP A 8 36.98 -0.23 9.08
C ASP A 8 37.94 -1.32 9.55
N PHE A 9 38.01 -1.54 10.86
CA PHE A 9 38.77 -2.64 11.43
C PHE A 9 38.24 -4.01 10.97
N CYS A 10 36.93 -4.24 11.06
CA CYS A 10 36.37 -5.53 10.66
C CYS A 10 36.49 -5.81 9.16
N GLU A 11 36.37 -4.77 8.31
CA GLU A 11 36.67 -4.92 6.88
C GLU A 11 38.12 -5.36 6.67
N ALA A 12 39.09 -4.74 7.36
CA ALA A 12 40.49 -5.14 7.29
C ALA A 12 40.73 -6.60 7.75
N VAL A 13 40.00 -7.07 8.77
CA VAL A 13 40.05 -8.48 9.21
C VAL A 13 39.52 -9.41 8.12
N ILE A 14 38.40 -9.07 7.47
CA ILE A 14 37.85 -9.85 6.34
C ILE A 14 38.84 -9.89 5.16
N LEU A 15 39.60 -8.82 4.92
CA LEU A 15 40.64 -8.79 3.88
C LEU A 15 41.77 -9.78 4.14
N GLN A 16 42.05 -10.09 5.40
CA GLN A 16 43.18 -10.94 5.81
C GLN A 16 42.81 -12.42 5.93
N ALA A 17 41.52 -12.76 6.05
CA ALA A 17 41.01 -14.13 6.21
C ALA A 17 41.04 -14.99 4.92
N ASN A 18 42.05 -14.80 4.05
CA ASN A 18 42.19 -15.56 2.80
C ASN A 18 42.44 -17.05 3.10
N GLY A 19 41.40 -17.87 2.97
CA GLY A 19 41.48 -19.34 3.03
C GLY A 19 40.78 -20.02 4.21
N GLU A 20 40.08 -19.28 5.06
CA GLU A 20 39.35 -19.85 6.21
C GLU A 20 37.91 -20.29 5.87
N ASP A 21 37.30 -21.03 6.80
CA ASP A 21 35.93 -21.55 6.72
C ASP A 21 34.92 -20.47 6.28
N LEU A 22 34.26 -20.71 5.15
CA LEU A 22 33.28 -19.83 4.52
C LEU A 22 32.16 -19.39 5.48
N ARG A 23 31.87 -20.20 6.49
CA ARG A 23 30.92 -19.89 7.56
C ARG A 23 31.38 -18.75 8.45
N ILE A 24 32.64 -18.81 8.90
CA ILE A 24 33.24 -17.77 9.75
C ILE A 24 33.26 -16.45 8.98
N ILE A 25 33.65 -16.50 7.71
CA ILE A 25 33.65 -15.33 6.83
C ILE A 25 32.24 -14.73 6.72
N THR A 26 31.22 -15.57 6.46
CA THR A 26 29.83 -15.11 6.33
C THR A 26 29.31 -14.47 7.63
N LEU A 27 29.59 -15.06 8.79
CA LEU A 27 29.23 -14.47 10.10
C LEU A 27 29.91 -13.12 10.35
N LEU A 28 31.18 -13.00 9.98
CA LEU A 28 31.91 -11.73 10.07
C LEU A 28 31.25 -10.66 9.19
N TYR A 29 30.89 -10.98 7.94
CA TYR A 29 30.16 -10.07 7.06
C TYR A 29 28.84 -9.62 7.68
N GLU A 30 28.06 -10.53 8.25
CA GLU A 30 26.80 -10.20 8.93
C GLU A 30 27.02 -9.20 10.06
N HIS A 31 28.00 -9.44 10.95
CA HIS A 31 28.29 -8.53 12.05
C HIS A 31 28.75 -7.14 11.58
N VAL A 32 29.55 -7.07 10.51
CA VAL A 32 29.95 -5.78 9.92
C VAL A 32 28.75 -5.03 9.37
N LEU A 33 27.84 -5.72 8.68
CA LEU A 33 26.63 -5.11 8.14
C LEU A 33 25.69 -4.61 9.24
N LEU A 34 25.56 -5.36 10.34
CA LEU A 34 24.80 -4.92 11.51
C LEU A 34 25.46 -3.71 12.20
N ALA A 35 26.78 -3.68 12.30
CA ALA A 35 27.52 -2.52 12.81
C ALA A 35 27.32 -1.29 11.90
N ASN A 36 27.40 -1.47 10.59
CA ASN A 36 27.09 -0.43 9.60
C ASN A 36 25.64 0.08 9.74
N HIS A 37 24.68 -0.81 9.99
CA HIS A 37 23.29 -0.44 10.25
C HIS A 37 23.13 0.32 11.58
N SER A 38 23.96 0.09 12.58
CA SER A 38 23.92 0.88 13.82
C SER A 38 24.43 2.32 13.60
N ALA A 39 25.49 2.48 12.79
CA ALA A 39 26.04 3.78 12.40
C ALA A 39 25.10 4.58 11.46
N TYR A 40 24.18 3.88 10.80
CA TYR A 40 23.12 4.41 9.92
C TYR A 40 22.22 5.48 10.58
N ARG A 41 22.17 5.56 11.92
CA ARG A 41 21.26 6.45 12.64
C ARG A 41 21.78 7.90 12.81
N LEU A 42 22.98 8.22 12.34
CA LEU A 42 23.68 9.46 12.70
C LEU A 42 23.39 10.64 11.75
N SER A 43 23.44 10.46 10.43
CA SER A 43 23.15 11.51 9.42
C SER A 43 22.86 10.91 8.04
N GLU A 44 22.26 11.69 7.11
CA GLU A 44 22.02 11.23 5.73
C GLU A 44 23.32 10.87 4.99
N ASP A 45 24.37 11.68 5.11
CA ASP A 45 25.69 11.36 4.53
C ASP A 45 26.28 10.08 5.11
N ALA A 46 26.09 9.86 6.42
CA ALA A 46 26.55 8.63 7.07
C ALA A 46 25.76 7.41 6.57
N LYS A 47 24.44 7.55 6.35
CA LYS A 47 23.60 6.51 5.74
C LYS A 47 24.10 6.14 4.35
N LYS A 48 24.37 7.15 3.50
CA LYS A 48 24.87 6.92 2.14
C LYS A 48 26.21 6.20 2.15
N ARG A 49 27.19 6.69 2.93
CA ARG A 49 28.51 6.03 3.06
C ARG A 49 28.42 4.60 3.61
N SER A 50 27.57 4.38 4.60
CA SER A 50 27.32 3.06 5.18
C SER A 50 26.72 2.10 4.14
N THR A 51 25.75 2.57 3.37
CA THR A 51 25.11 1.81 2.30
C THR A 51 26.08 1.47 1.17
N ASP A 52 26.86 2.45 0.69
CA ASP A 52 27.89 2.25 -0.33
C ASP A 52 28.92 1.21 0.09
N ARG A 53 29.32 1.24 1.36
CA ARG A 53 30.22 0.26 1.94
C ARG A 53 29.61 -1.13 1.97
N SER A 54 28.39 -1.26 2.47
CA SER A 54 27.66 -2.53 2.52
C SER A 54 27.47 -3.15 1.13
N ASN A 55 27.17 -2.32 0.12
CA ASN A 55 27.10 -2.73 -1.28
C ASN A 55 28.45 -3.31 -1.77
N ARG A 56 29.58 -2.66 -1.46
CA ARG A 56 30.92 -3.18 -1.82
C ARG A 56 31.24 -4.49 -1.08
N LEU A 57 30.92 -4.57 0.21
CA LEU A 57 31.15 -5.75 1.02
C LEU A 57 30.38 -6.96 0.48
N LEU A 58 29.09 -6.81 0.16
CA LEU A 58 28.28 -7.88 -0.40
C LEU A 58 28.79 -8.33 -1.78
N ASN A 59 29.14 -7.39 -2.67
CA ASN A 59 29.75 -7.73 -3.96
C ASN A 59 31.02 -8.59 -3.81
N ARG A 60 31.86 -8.22 -2.85
CA ARG A 60 33.08 -8.97 -2.54
C ARG A 60 32.76 -10.36 -1.98
N TRP A 61 31.81 -10.45 -1.05
CA TRP A 61 31.36 -11.73 -0.50
C TRP A 61 30.86 -12.68 -1.61
N ILE A 62 30.01 -12.18 -2.52
CA ILE A 62 29.54 -12.96 -3.70
C ILE A 62 30.73 -13.41 -4.55
N SER A 63 31.66 -12.52 -4.85
CA SER A 63 32.84 -12.84 -5.69
C SER A 63 33.71 -13.93 -5.07
N SER A 64 33.99 -13.84 -3.76
CA SER A 64 34.73 -14.86 -3.02
C SER A 64 33.99 -16.20 -3.01
N TYR A 65 32.68 -16.17 -2.78
CA TYR A 65 31.83 -17.36 -2.75
C TYR A 65 31.84 -18.10 -4.10
N CYS A 66 31.60 -17.38 -5.20
CA CYS A 66 31.59 -17.94 -6.55
C CYS A 66 32.98 -18.47 -6.97
N SER A 67 34.07 -17.82 -6.52
CA SER A 67 35.42 -18.26 -6.84
C SER A 67 35.78 -19.58 -6.14
N SER A 68 35.45 -19.71 -4.85
CA SER A 68 35.74 -20.93 -4.06
C SER A 68 34.98 -22.17 -4.54
N SER A 69 33.81 -21.98 -5.17
CA SER A 69 33.00 -23.09 -5.70
C SER A 69 33.58 -23.69 -6.98
N SER A 70 34.52 -23.00 -7.65
CA SER A 70 35.08 -23.43 -8.94
C SER A 70 36.31 -24.35 -8.79
N SER A 71 37.03 -24.28 -7.68
CA SER A 71 38.30 -25.00 -7.46
C SER A 71 38.15 -26.44 -6.97
N SER A 72 36.98 -26.81 -6.42
CA SER A 72 36.72 -28.14 -5.86
C SER A 72 36.37 -29.23 -6.89
N SER A 73 36.30 -28.91 -8.19
CA SER A 73 35.98 -29.85 -9.27
C SER A 73 37.20 -30.48 -9.98
N SER A 74 38.42 -30.27 -9.48
CA SER A 74 39.66 -30.74 -10.11
C SER A 74 40.17 -32.10 -9.60
N GLY A 75 39.27 -33.07 -9.41
CA GLY A 75 39.62 -34.44 -9.01
C GLY A 75 39.10 -35.49 -9.99
N SER A 76 40.02 -36.14 -10.72
CA SER A 76 39.83 -37.29 -11.62
C SER A 76 39.81 -36.97 -13.13
N ALA A 77 40.98 -36.61 -13.66
CA ALA A 77 41.30 -36.89 -15.05
C ALA A 77 41.62 -38.39 -15.17
N ASP A 78 40.63 -39.17 -15.60
CA ASP A 78 40.76 -40.44 -16.34
C ASP A 78 39.33 -40.91 -16.66
N ASP A 79 38.75 -40.40 -17.74
CA ASP A 79 38.40 -41.22 -18.91
C ASP A 79 37.70 -40.34 -19.96
N LEU A 80 38.19 -40.43 -21.20
CA LEU A 80 37.69 -39.69 -22.36
C LEU A 80 36.51 -40.45 -22.96
N THR A 81 35.35 -39.82 -23.10
CA THR A 81 34.60 -39.89 -24.38
C THR A 81 33.53 -38.80 -24.50
N VAL A 82 33.58 -38.18 -25.68
CA VAL A 82 32.81 -37.06 -26.20
C VAL A 82 31.30 -37.35 -26.25
N SER A 83 30.49 -36.44 -25.70
CA SER A 83 29.21 -36.09 -26.34
C SER A 83 28.78 -34.66 -25.98
N ALA A 84 28.53 -33.88 -27.01
CA ALA A 84 28.10 -32.48 -26.91
C ALA A 84 26.62 -32.41 -26.49
N THR A 85 26.39 -32.06 -25.23
CA THR A 85 25.05 -31.69 -24.73
C THR A 85 25.20 -30.72 -23.55
N THR A 86 24.68 -29.50 -23.73
CA THR A 86 24.30 -28.51 -22.70
C THR A 86 25.25 -28.34 -21.51
N ASN A 87 26.08 -27.30 -21.57
CA ASN A 87 26.90 -26.77 -20.47
C ASN A 87 26.04 -26.21 -19.32
N ASN A 88 25.38 -27.08 -18.55
CA ASN A 88 25.03 -26.81 -17.16
C ASN A 88 26.20 -27.29 -16.31
N ARG A 89 27.12 -26.37 -15.97
CA ARG A 89 28.17 -26.62 -14.97
C ARG A 89 27.47 -27.00 -13.66
N GLN A 90 27.51 -28.28 -13.31
CA GLN A 90 27.11 -28.75 -11.98
C GLN A 90 28.03 -28.10 -10.95
N ILE A 91 27.50 -27.11 -10.22
CA ILE A 91 28.10 -26.64 -8.98
C ILE A 91 28.20 -27.86 -8.05
N ALA A 92 29.39 -28.09 -7.49
CA ALA A 92 29.65 -29.22 -6.62
C ALA A 92 28.59 -29.30 -5.51
N ARG A 93 27.98 -30.48 -5.33
CA ARG A 93 26.98 -30.74 -4.30
C ARG A 93 27.57 -30.40 -2.93
N VAL A 94 27.13 -29.29 -2.36
CA VAL A 94 27.43 -28.88 -0.98
C VAL A 94 26.72 -29.87 -0.04
N ASP A 95 27.38 -30.20 1.08
CA ASP A 95 26.86 -31.14 2.07
C ASP A 95 25.57 -30.56 2.72
N PRO A 96 24.40 -31.21 2.56
CA PRO A 96 23.11 -30.68 3.04
C PRO A 96 23.04 -30.56 4.56
N THR A 97 23.90 -31.25 5.32
CA THR A 97 23.92 -31.16 6.79
C THR A 97 24.55 -29.88 7.31
N LEU A 98 25.28 -29.15 6.45
CA LEU A 98 25.88 -27.86 6.77
C LEU A 98 24.99 -26.67 6.37
N GLU A 99 23.80 -26.90 5.80
CA GLU A 99 22.99 -25.87 5.14
C GLU A 99 22.06 -25.06 6.07
N GLU A 100 21.52 -25.61 7.16
CA GLU A 100 20.48 -24.90 7.94
C GLU A 100 20.97 -23.57 8.53
N ASP A 101 22.14 -23.54 9.19
CA ASP A 101 22.67 -22.32 9.82
C ASP A 101 23.30 -21.36 8.81
N GLY A 102 24.00 -21.90 7.80
CA GLY A 102 24.69 -21.10 6.77
C GLY A 102 23.72 -20.42 5.80
N SER A 103 22.61 -21.10 5.46
CA SER A 103 21.57 -20.58 4.58
C SER A 103 20.92 -19.33 5.17
N SER A 104 20.63 -19.37 6.47
CA SER A 104 20.06 -18.22 7.18
C SER A 104 21.00 -17.00 7.16
N CYS A 105 22.30 -17.20 7.34
CA CYS A 105 23.27 -16.09 7.37
C CYS A 105 23.37 -15.36 6.02
N ALA A 106 23.42 -16.09 4.91
CA ALA A 106 23.48 -15.49 3.57
C ALA A 106 22.27 -14.58 3.30
N LYS A 107 21.06 -15.06 3.60
CA LYS A 107 19.83 -14.27 3.47
C LYS A 107 19.88 -13.00 4.33
N ARG A 108 20.30 -13.10 5.59
CA ARG A 108 20.42 -11.95 6.50
C ARG A 108 21.37 -10.87 5.98
N ILE A 109 22.47 -11.26 5.35
CA ILE A 109 23.41 -10.32 4.69
C ILE A 109 22.68 -9.57 3.57
N PHE A 110 22.00 -10.27 2.67
CA PHE A 110 21.21 -9.62 1.60
C PHE A 110 20.12 -8.72 2.17
N HIS A 111 19.34 -9.19 3.15
CA HIS A 111 18.27 -8.42 3.77
C HIS A 111 18.80 -7.12 4.39
N ALA A 112 19.95 -7.18 5.05
CA ALA A 112 20.60 -6.01 5.62
C ALA A 112 20.99 -4.99 4.56
N VAL A 113 21.58 -5.43 3.44
CA VAL A 113 21.97 -4.53 2.33
C VAL A 113 20.75 -3.95 1.63
N ILE A 114 19.74 -4.77 1.29
CA ILE A 114 18.49 -4.31 0.68
C ILE A 114 17.84 -3.28 1.60
N ARG A 115 17.77 -3.54 2.91
CA ARG A 115 17.17 -2.61 3.88
C ARG A 115 17.89 -1.29 3.97
N GLN A 116 19.22 -1.28 3.99
CA GLN A 116 20.00 -0.04 4.01
C GLN A 116 19.74 0.81 2.76
N ASN A 117 19.65 0.18 1.58
CA ASN A 117 19.29 0.87 0.34
C ASN A 117 17.83 1.38 0.37
N SER A 118 16.87 0.56 0.85
CA SER A 118 15.46 0.93 1.01
C SER A 118 15.24 2.12 1.95
N ASP A 119 16.06 2.24 2.99
CA ASP A 119 15.95 3.28 4.00
C ASP A 119 16.58 4.63 3.58
N LEU A 120 17.20 4.74 2.39
CA LEU A 120 17.81 5.99 1.89
C LEU A 120 16.78 7.06 1.48
N LEU A 121 15.49 6.70 1.38
CA LEU A 121 14.41 7.61 0.99
C LEU A 121 14.61 8.28 -0.39
N SER A 122 15.42 7.68 -1.26
CA SER A 122 15.73 8.20 -2.59
C SER A 122 15.38 7.19 -3.68
N LEU A 123 15.16 7.70 -4.89
CA LEU A 123 14.90 6.87 -6.08
C LEU A 123 16.04 5.88 -6.34
N ASP A 124 17.29 6.37 -6.26
CA ASP A 124 18.49 5.57 -6.44
C ASP A 124 18.60 4.45 -5.40
N GLY A 125 18.23 4.74 -4.14
CA GLY A 125 18.24 3.76 -3.05
C GLY A 125 17.24 2.63 -3.30
N ILE A 126 16.01 2.94 -3.70
CA ILE A 126 15.02 1.91 -4.04
C ILE A 126 15.44 1.10 -5.26
N THR A 127 15.99 1.76 -6.29
CA THR A 127 16.48 1.09 -7.49
C THR A 127 17.62 0.11 -7.15
N ALA A 128 18.55 0.51 -6.29
CA ALA A 128 19.62 -0.37 -5.81
C ALA A 128 19.08 -1.54 -4.97
N ALA A 129 18.05 -1.31 -4.14
CA ALA A 129 17.40 -2.37 -3.39
C ALA A 129 16.75 -3.42 -4.31
N GLU A 130 16.07 -2.98 -5.39
CA GLU A 130 15.54 -3.87 -6.43
C GLU A 130 16.64 -4.63 -7.18
N GLU A 131 17.76 -3.97 -7.49
CA GLU A 131 18.89 -4.62 -8.14
C GLU A 131 19.44 -5.77 -7.28
N TRP A 132 19.57 -5.56 -5.97
CA TRP A 132 20.00 -6.60 -5.05
C TRP A 132 18.99 -7.75 -4.94
N LEU A 133 17.70 -7.45 -4.94
CA LEU A 133 16.65 -8.47 -5.02
C LEU A 133 16.74 -9.26 -6.34
N GLY A 134 17.01 -8.58 -7.47
CA GLY A 134 17.29 -9.22 -8.76
C GLY A 134 18.52 -10.15 -8.74
N ARG A 135 19.58 -9.73 -8.06
CA ARG A 135 20.80 -10.55 -7.88
C ARG A 135 20.54 -11.78 -7.01
N MET A 136 19.77 -11.66 -5.93
CA MET A 136 19.32 -12.81 -5.15
C MET A 136 18.61 -13.84 -6.03
N ARG A 137 17.66 -13.40 -6.87
CA ARG A 137 16.96 -14.27 -7.82
C ARG A 137 17.92 -14.98 -8.78
N HIS A 138 18.84 -14.22 -9.36
CA HIS A 138 19.83 -14.78 -10.28
C HIS A 138 20.71 -15.86 -9.62
N LEU A 139 21.17 -15.61 -8.40
CA LEU A 139 21.96 -16.59 -7.64
C LEU A 139 21.14 -17.82 -7.26
N GLY A 140 19.90 -17.64 -6.80
CA GLY A 140 18.95 -18.72 -6.53
C GLY A 140 18.77 -19.64 -7.73
N ARG A 141 18.43 -19.06 -8.89
CA ARG A 141 18.26 -19.80 -10.16
C ARG A 141 19.55 -20.45 -10.68
N SER A 142 20.71 -19.90 -10.31
CA SER A 142 22.01 -20.48 -10.65
C SER A 142 22.40 -21.67 -9.77
N GLY A 143 21.51 -22.15 -8.90
CA GLY A 143 21.74 -23.32 -8.05
C GLY A 143 22.31 -22.97 -6.67
N ILE A 144 22.14 -21.72 -6.21
CA ILE A 144 22.52 -21.27 -4.86
C ILE A 144 21.22 -20.98 -4.08
N PRO A 145 20.47 -22.01 -3.66
CA PRO A 145 19.09 -21.86 -3.18
C PRO A 145 18.97 -20.98 -1.93
N TRP A 146 19.98 -20.95 -1.06
CA TRP A 146 19.99 -20.06 0.11
C TRP A 146 20.20 -18.57 -0.22
N CYS A 147 20.56 -18.24 -1.46
CA CYS A 147 20.57 -16.85 -1.94
C CYS A 147 19.27 -16.47 -2.67
N ALA A 148 18.34 -17.41 -2.87
CA ALA A 148 17.03 -17.09 -3.43
C ALA A 148 16.28 -16.12 -2.49
N PRO A 149 15.56 -15.13 -3.05
CA PRO A 149 14.78 -14.22 -2.24
C PRO A 149 13.66 -14.97 -1.52
N ASP A 150 13.33 -14.52 -0.32
CA ASP A 150 12.15 -14.94 0.41
C ASP A 150 11.18 -13.75 0.58
N ALA A 151 10.04 -14.01 1.24
CA ALA A 151 9.03 -12.99 1.48
C ALA A 151 9.57 -11.74 2.18
N ASP A 152 10.57 -11.87 3.05
CA ASP A 152 11.14 -10.74 3.78
C ASP A 152 11.97 -9.86 2.84
N ALA A 153 12.74 -10.43 1.93
CA ALA A 153 13.47 -9.66 0.92
C ALA A 153 12.52 -8.77 0.09
N TYR A 154 11.40 -9.32 -0.38
CA TYR A 154 10.36 -8.57 -1.09
C TYR A 154 9.71 -7.51 -0.21
N ASN A 155 9.34 -7.85 1.03
CA ASN A 155 8.72 -6.93 1.98
C ASN A 155 9.63 -5.74 2.31
N ILE A 156 10.95 -5.93 2.39
CA ILE A 156 11.91 -4.84 2.62
C ILE A 156 11.93 -3.85 1.45
N VAL A 157 11.83 -4.33 0.20
CA VAL A 157 11.75 -3.45 -0.98
C VAL A 157 10.43 -2.69 -1.01
N LEU A 158 9.30 -3.37 -0.75
CA LEU A 158 7.97 -2.75 -0.68
C LEU A 158 7.86 -1.71 0.45
N LEU A 159 8.50 -1.98 1.58
CA LEU A 159 8.64 -1.00 2.67
C LEU A 159 9.45 0.22 2.23
N GLY A 160 10.51 0.02 1.43
CA GLY A 160 11.26 1.10 0.78
C GLY A 160 10.36 1.99 -0.09
N TYR A 161 9.49 1.40 -0.90
CA TYR A 161 8.49 2.16 -1.65
C TYR A 161 7.54 2.97 -0.75
N CYS A 162 7.03 2.36 0.33
CA CYS A 162 6.22 3.06 1.33
C CYS A 162 6.96 4.25 1.98
N HIS A 163 8.27 4.11 2.18
CA HIS A 163 9.13 5.13 2.73
C HIS A 163 9.38 6.28 1.75
N LEU A 164 9.61 5.97 0.47
CA LEU A 164 9.76 6.97 -0.59
C LEU A 164 8.52 7.88 -0.69
N CYS A 165 7.32 7.32 -0.49
CA CYS A 165 6.07 8.08 -0.47
C CYS A 165 5.98 9.15 0.62
N LYS A 166 6.78 9.09 1.70
CA LYS A 166 6.77 10.13 2.75
C LYS A 166 7.18 11.50 2.20
N SER A 167 8.03 11.52 1.16
CA SER A 167 8.47 12.76 0.52
C SER A 167 7.34 13.55 -0.13
N PHE A 168 6.27 12.87 -0.58
CA PHE A 168 5.16 13.48 -1.31
C PHE A 168 4.27 14.39 -0.45
N HIS A 169 4.26 14.23 0.87
CA HIS A 169 3.36 14.99 1.76
C HIS A 169 3.97 16.29 2.28
N HIS A 170 5.26 16.54 2.05
CA HIS A 170 5.98 17.64 2.70
C HIS A 170 6.00 18.96 1.92
N ASP A 171 5.48 19.00 0.70
CA ASP A 171 5.73 20.15 -0.18
C ASP A 171 4.69 21.29 -0.07
N ARG A 172 4.31 21.64 1.17
CA ARG A 172 3.63 22.93 1.44
C ARG A 172 4.52 24.13 1.07
N SER A 173 5.82 23.90 0.91
CA SER A 173 6.83 24.86 0.43
C SER A 173 6.65 25.30 -1.02
N LEU A 174 5.97 24.52 -1.88
CA LEU A 174 5.78 24.88 -3.29
C LEU A 174 5.07 26.23 -3.47
N SER A 175 4.27 26.65 -2.49
CA SER A 175 3.58 27.95 -2.50
C SER A 175 4.51 29.16 -2.57
N LYS A 176 5.81 29.00 -2.28
CA LYS A 176 6.81 30.07 -2.28
C LYS A 176 7.70 30.12 -3.54
N LEU A 177 7.61 29.11 -4.41
CA LEU A 177 8.44 29.03 -5.60
C LEU A 177 7.81 29.79 -6.79
N PRO A 178 8.63 30.31 -7.72
CA PRO A 178 8.16 30.83 -9.01
C PRO A 178 7.30 29.81 -9.76
N ALA A 179 6.30 30.26 -10.52
CA ALA A 179 5.34 29.38 -11.22
C ALA A 179 6.00 28.34 -12.15
N ARG A 180 7.13 28.70 -12.78
CA ARG A 180 7.92 27.80 -13.63
C ARG A 180 8.49 26.63 -12.82
N ASP A 181 9.06 26.93 -11.66
CA ASP A 181 9.69 25.95 -10.78
C ASP A 181 8.63 25.04 -10.13
N VAL A 182 7.43 25.56 -9.87
CA VAL A 182 6.29 24.77 -9.38
C VAL A 182 5.84 23.73 -10.41
N ALA A 183 5.78 24.08 -11.69
CA ALA A 183 5.39 23.14 -12.76
C ALA A 183 6.41 22.02 -12.93
N GLU A 184 7.70 22.34 -12.88
CA GLU A 184 8.79 21.37 -12.96
C GLU A 184 8.85 20.45 -11.73
N ALA A 185 8.64 21.00 -10.53
CA ALA A 185 8.52 20.24 -9.29
C ALA A 185 7.34 19.25 -9.34
N ARG A 186 6.15 19.70 -9.77
CA ARG A 186 4.98 18.83 -9.94
C ARG A 186 5.22 17.73 -10.97
N LYS A 187 5.88 18.05 -12.09
CA LYS A 187 6.23 17.05 -13.11
C LYS A 187 7.15 15.97 -12.55
N THR A 188 8.16 16.39 -11.78
CA THR A 188 9.11 15.48 -11.12
C THR A 188 8.41 14.63 -10.07
N GLU A 189 7.55 15.23 -9.24
CA GLU A 189 6.74 14.52 -8.25
C GLU A 189 5.84 13.46 -8.91
N MET A 190 5.13 13.80 -9.99
CA MET A 190 4.29 12.85 -10.72
C MET A 190 5.11 11.72 -11.35
N SER A 191 6.32 12.01 -11.85
CA SER A 191 7.24 10.98 -12.33
C SER A 191 7.65 10.02 -11.22
N ASN A 192 7.97 10.54 -10.03
CA ASN A 192 8.34 9.72 -8.87
C ASN A 192 7.17 8.87 -8.37
N ARG A 193 5.95 9.43 -8.35
CA ARG A 193 4.72 8.69 -8.02
C ARG A 193 4.47 7.54 -8.98
N ARG A 194 4.63 7.76 -10.29
CA ARG A 194 4.54 6.69 -11.31
C ARG A 194 5.58 5.61 -11.09
N PHE A 195 6.83 6.00 -10.82
CA PHE A 195 7.90 5.05 -10.50
C PHE A 195 7.52 4.16 -9.32
N VAL A 196 6.98 4.73 -8.23
CA VAL A 196 6.55 3.97 -7.06
C VAL A 196 5.46 2.96 -7.42
N VAL A 197 4.40 3.40 -8.09
CA VAL A 197 3.26 2.54 -8.42
C VAL A 197 3.70 1.38 -9.34
N GLN A 198 4.45 1.69 -10.39
CA GLN A 198 4.96 0.68 -11.33
C GLN A 198 5.94 -0.28 -10.66
N GLY A 199 6.82 0.25 -9.79
CA GLY A 199 7.78 -0.54 -9.03
C GLY A 199 7.12 -1.53 -8.08
N VAL A 200 6.12 -1.09 -7.32
CA VAL A 200 5.34 -1.96 -6.43
C VAL A 200 4.67 -3.10 -7.20
N VAL A 201 4.02 -2.80 -8.32
CA VAL A 201 3.36 -3.84 -9.14
C VAL A 201 4.37 -4.79 -9.74
N ARG A 202 5.50 -4.28 -10.27
CA ARG A 202 6.59 -5.12 -10.79
C ARG A 202 7.11 -6.07 -9.70
N VAL A 203 7.47 -5.55 -8.53
CA VAL A 203 8.02 -6.35 -7.42
C VAL A 203 7.03 -7.41 -6.93
N LEU A 204 5.73 -7.10 -6.84
CA LEU A 204 4.73 -8.12 -6.46
C LEU A 204 4.49 -9.16 -7.55
N SER A 205 4.46 -8.75 -8.82
CA SER A 205 4.30 -9.68 -9.94
C SER A 205 5.46 -10.67 -9.97
N GLU A 206 6.69 -10.15 -9.85
CA GLU A 206 7.90 -10.97 -9.75
C GLU A 206 7.93 -11.87 -8.52
N PHE A 207 7.29 -11.44 -7.42
CA PHE A 207 7.16 -12.28 -6.23
C PHE A 207 6.19 -13.44 -6.47
N ALA A 208 5.03 -13.15 -7.06
CA ALA A 208 4.05 -14.17 -7.42
C ALA A 208 4.61 -15.17 -8.45
N ASP A 209 5.27 -14.69 -9.51
CA ASP A 209 5.81 -15.55 -10.57
C ASP A 209 6.92 -16.50 -10.06
N ASN A 210 7.73 -16.07 -9.09
CA ASN A 210 8.73 -16.96 -8.48
C ASN A 210 8.11 -18.00 -7.55
N ALA A 211 6.94 -17.72 -6.98
CA ALA A 211 6.22 -18.66 -6.14
C ALA A 211 5.67 -19.84 -6.96
N ASP A 212 5.25 -19.59 -8.21
CA ASP A 212 4.77 -20.60 -9.16
C ASP A 212 5.89 -21.58 -9.61
N GLU A 213 7.14 -21.11 -9.64
CA GLU A 213 8.30 -21.94 -10.00
C GLU A 213 8.70 -22.94 -8.89
N GLU A 214 8.40 -22.59 -7.64
CA GLU A 214 8.72 -23.42 -6.48
C GLU A 214 7.51 -24.28 -6.07
N LYS A 215 7.76 -25.49 -5.55
CA LYS A 215 6.66 -26.33 -5.03
C LYS A 215 5.90 -25.55 -3.96
N GLU A 216 4.56 -25.67 -3.91
CA GLU A 216 3.67 -24.97 -2.96
C GLU A 216 4.18 -24.96 -1.49
N ASP A 217 4.98 -25.95 -1.10
CA ASP A 217 5.58 -26.09 0.23
C ASP A 217 6.77 -25.14 0.54
N SER A 218 7.34 -24.39 -0.42
CA SER A 218 8.54 -23.57 -0.18
C SER A 218 8.30 -22.32 0.68
N GLY A 219 7.03 -21.95 0.89
CA GLY A 219 6.65 -20.78 1.68
C GLY A 219 7.00 -19.43 1.02
N CYS A 220 7.47 -19.42 -0.22
CA CYS A 220 7.88 -18.22 -0.95
C CYS A 220 6.71 -17.56 -1.70
N TRP A 221 5.58 -17.33 -1.01
CA TRP A 221 4.39 -16.68 -1.61
C TRP A 221 4.19 -15.27 -1.07
N PRO A 222 3.62 -14.34 -1.87
CA PRO A 222 3.12 -13.07 -1.37
C PRO A 222 2.25 -13.30 -0.14
N ASN A 223 2.65 -12.68 0.98
CA ASN A 223 1.92 -12.79 2.24
C ASN A 223 1.09 -11.52 2.50
N LEU A 224 0.28 -11.53 3.56
CA LEU A 224 -0.61 -10.41 3.88
C LEU A 224 0.16 -9.10 4.12
N MET A 225 1.38 -9.18 4.66
CA MET A 225 2.25 -8.01 4.83
C MET A 225 2.67 -7.44 3.47
N SER A 226 3.07 -8.30 2.51
CA SER A 226 3.43 -7.89 1.15
C SER A 226 2.29 -7.13 0.48
N MET A 227 1.07 -7.68 0.54
CA MET A 227 -0.13 -7.04 -0.01
C MET A 227 -0.41 -5.69 0.67
N ASN A 228 -0.36 -5.61 2.00
CA ASN A 228 -0.63 -4.37 2.71
C ASN A 228 0.44 -3.30 2.47
N LEU A 229 1.72 -3.66 2.36
CA LEU A 229 2.79 -2.72 1.98
C LEU A 229 2.58 -2.21 0.55
N ALA A 230 2.20 -3.10 -0.38
CA ALA A 230 1.91 -2.71 -1.76
C ALA A 230 0.76 -1.70 -1.83
N LEU A 231 -0.38 -2.03 -1.22
CA LEU A 231 -1.57 -1.17 -1.21
C LEU A 231 -1.29 0.16 -0.50
N ASN A 232 -0.51 0.17 0.58
CA ASN A 232 -0.09 1.41 1.26
C ASN A 232 0.75 2.32 0.35
N ALA A 233 1.74 1.75 -0.34
CA ALA A 233 2.57 2.49 -1.28
C ALA A 233 1.74 3.04 -2.44
N ILE A 234 0.85 2.22 -3.03
CA ILE A 234 -0.06 2.63 -4.10
C ILE A 234 -1.02 3.72 -3.62
N ALA A 235 -1.62 3.59 -2.44
CA ALA A 235 -2.54 4.59 -1.89
C ALA A 235 -1.86 5.96 -1.73
N LYS A 236 -0.63 5.99 -1.20
CA LYS A 236 0.11 7.25 -0.98
C LYS A 236 0.64 7.86 -2.28
N ALA A 237 1.15 7.03 -3.19
CA ALA A 237 1.69 7.49 -4.47
C ALA A 237 0.57 7.88 -5.44
N GLY A 238 -0.56 7.16 -5.40
CA GLY A 238 -1.72 7.32 -6.27
C GLY A 238 -2.52 8.60 -6.05
N GLY A 239 -2.34 9.30 -4.92
CA GLY A 239 -2.92 10.63 -4.74
C GLY A 239 -2.40 11.61 -5.81
N GLY A 240 -3.31 12.28 -6.52
CA GLY A 240 -2.98 13.30 -7.52
C GLY A 240 -2.90 12.83 -8.98
N PHE A 241 -3.14 11.54 -9.26
CA PHE A 241 -3.38 11.10 -10.62
C PHE A 241 -4.77 11.56 -11.09
N PRO A 242 -4.90 12.13 -12.29
CA PRO A 242 -6.18 12.63 -12.80
C PRO A 242 -7.09 11.53 -13.36
N ASP A 243 -6.59 10.30 -13.47
CA ASP A 243 -7.27 9.18 -14.11
C ASP A 243 -7.49 8.01 -13.15
N ASP A 244 -8.27 7.04 -13.61
CA ASP A 244 -8.64 5.86 -12.84
C ASP A 244 -7.60 4.73 -12.92
N SER A 245 -6.44 4.96 -13.54
CA SER A 245 -5.44 3.91 -13.81
C SER A 245 -4.98 3.22 -12.53
N ILE A 246 -4.82 3.98 -11.44
CA ILE A 246 -4.44 3.47 -10.12
C ILE A 246 -5.50 2.50 -9.58
N CYS A 247 -6.78 2.85 -9.72
CA CYS A 247 -7.88 2.01 -9.26
C CYS A 247 -7.99 0.73 -10.08
N GLN A 248 -7.80 0.81 -11.40
CA GLN A 248 -7.79 -0.35 -12.30
C GLN A 248 -6.63 -1.29 -12.00
N MET A 249 -5.42 -0.73 -11.84
CA MET A 249 -4.22 -1.48 -11.45
C MET A 249 -4.39 -2.16 -10.10
N THR A 250 -5.02 -1.47 -9.14
CA THR A 250 -5.34 -2.03 -7.82
C THR A 250 -6.34 -3.19 -7.92
N ASN A 251 -7.40 -3.06 -8.73
CA ASN A 251 -8.34 -4.17 -8.96
C ASN A 251 -7.61 -5.41 -9.48
N LYS A 252 -6.79 -5.24 -10.52
CA LYS A 252 -6.01 -6.33 -11.11
C LYS A 252 -5.07 -6.96 -10.09
N LEU A 253 -4.29 -6.15 -9.38
CA LEU A 253 -3.34 -6.62 -8.36
C LEU A 253 -4.05 -7.44 -7.27
N VAL A 254 -5.14 -6.92 -6.71
CA VAL A 254 -5.86 -7.63 -5.64
C VAL A 254 -6.48 -8.91 -6.19
N PHE A 255 -7.11 -8.85 -7.37
CA PHE A 255 -7.70 -10.01 -8.04
C PHE A 255 -6.66 -11.11 -8.25
N ASP A 256 -5.48 -10.77 -8.78
CA ASP A 256 -4.40 -11.71 -9.04
C ASP A 256 -3.87 -12.34 -7.73
N LEU A 257 -3.80 -11.57 -6.62
CA LEU A 257 -3.26 -12.05 -5.34
C LEU A 257 -4.20 -12.93 -4.53
N ILE A 258 -5.47 -12.52 -4.36
CA ILE A 258 -6.42 -13.23 -3.48
C ILE A 258 -7.38 -14.14 -4.25
N GLY A 259 -7.40 -14.00 -5.58
CA GLY A 259 -8.29 -14.71 -6.47
C GLY A 259 -9.68 -14.11 -6.60
N GLU A 260 -10.37 -14.55 -7.66
CA GLU A 260 -11.69 -14.06 -8.05
C GLU A 260 -12.74 -14.17 -6.94
N GLU A 261 -12.89 -15.35 -6.34
CA GLU A 261 -13.93 -15.61 -5.33
C GLU A 261 -13.76 -14.67 -4.12
N LYS A 262 -12.54 -14.58 -3.58
CA LYS A 262 -12.26 -13.69 -2.44
C LYS A 262 -12.34 -12.22 -2.84
N TYR A 263 -11.96 -11.86 -4.06
CA TYR A 263 -12.11 -10.49 -4.57
C TYR A 263 -13.57 -10.09 -4.71
N ARG A 264 -14.43 -10.95 -5.28
CA ARG A 264 -15.88 -10.69 -5.37
C ARG A 264 -16.50 -10.57 -3.98
N SER A 265 -16.13 -11.47 -3.07
CA SER A 265 -16.53 -11.39 -1.67
C SER A 265 -16.07 -10.07 -1.05
N LEU A 266 -14.81 -9.69 -1.22
CA LEU A 266 -14.22 -8.43 -0.72
C LEU A 266 -15.00 -7.21 -1.20
N MET A 267 -15.40 -7.21 -2.47
CA MET A 267 -16.14 -6.11 -3.11
C MET A 267 -17.66 -6.15 -2.87
N ASP A 268 -18.16 -7.12 -2.09
CA ASP A 268 -19.58 -7.32 -1.76
C ASP A 268 -20.50 -7.42 -3.00
N GLN A 269 -19.96 -7.92 -4.12
CA GLN A 269 -20.71 -8.02 -5.39
C GLN A 269 -21.88 -9.02 -5.35
N ASP A 270 -21.90 -9.90 -4.34
CA ASP A 270 -22.94 -10.92 -4.18
C ASP A 270 -24.19 -10.41 -3.45
N VAL A 271 -24.18 -9.17 -2.95
CA VAL A 271 -25.26 -8.65 -2.12
C VAL A 271 -26.26 -7.87 -2.98
N SER A 272 -27.13 -8.64 -3.64
CA SER A 272 -28.41 -8.18 -4.22
C SER A 272 -29.37 -7.51 -3.21
N SER A 273 -29.01 -7.44 -1.93
CA SER A 273 -29.86 -6.95 -0.84
C SER A 273 -29.57 -5.53 -0.33
N PHE A 274 -28.52 -4.85 -0.81
CA PHE A 274 -28.52 -3.39 -0.76
C PHE A 274 -29.42 -2.92 -1.90
N GLU A 275 -30.66 -2.57 -1.55
CA GLU A 275 -31.68 -2.08 -2.47
C GLU A 275 -31.05 -1.27 -3.61
N HIS A 276 -31.40 -1.63 -4.85
CA HIS A 276 -31.06 -0.97 -6.13
C HIS A 276 -31.42 0.54 -6.20
N ASN A 277 -31.64 1.21 -5.07
CA ASN A 277 -32.21 2.54 -4.95
C ASN A 277 -31.22 3.63 -4.55
N MET A 278 -29.91 3.37 -4.47
CA MET A 278 -28.94 4.36 -3.97
C MET A 278 -27.76 4.61 -4.92
N ILE A 279 -27.75 5.86 -5.40
CA ILE A 279 -26.67 6.86 -5.28
C ILE A 279 -25.96 7.31 -6.57
N PHE A 280 -25.90 6.56 -7.67
CA PHE A 280 -25.66 7.18 -8.99
C PHE A 280 -26.27 6.30 -10.07
N ASP A 281 -27.14 6.85 -10.92
CA ASP A 281 -27.69 6.15 -12.08
C ASP A 281 -26.57 6.08 -13.13
N ILE A 282 -25.73 5.03 -13.09
CA ILE A 282 -24.63 4.91 -14.02
C ILE A 282 -25.21 4.42 -15.35
N THR A 283 -25.03 5.25 -16.38
CA THR A 283 -24.94 4.87 -17.80
C THR A 283 -24.70 3.37 -18.00
N SER A 284 -25.73 2.64 -18.46
CA SER A 284 -25.76 1.22 -18.86
C SER A 284 -24.87 0.25 -18.07
N GLU A 285 -25.47 -0.77 -17.46
CA GLU A 285 -24.83 -1.92 -16.79
C GLU A 285 -23.55 -2.45 -17.49
N GLU A 286 -23.50 -2.35 -18.82
CA GLU A 286 -22.36 -2.74 -19.67
C GLU A 286 -21.08 -1.92 -19.44
N LYS A 287 -21.18 -0.61 -19.20
CA LYS A 287 -20.02 0.26 -18.89
C LYS A 287 -19.50 -0.01 -17.47
N TYR A 288 -20.39 -0.38 -16.56
CA TYR A 288 -20.02 -0.82 -15.22
C TYR A 288 -19.29 -2.17 -15.28
N ARG A 289 -19.80 -3.14 -16.06
CA ARG A 289 -19.10 -4.42 -16.29
C ARG A 289 -17.70 -4.21 -16.85
N GLN A 290 -17.52 -3.35 -17.86
CA GLN A 290 -16.19 -3.06 -18.43
C GLN A 290 -15.20 -2.41 -17.43
N LEU A 291 -15.68 -1.64 -16.45
CA LEU A 291 -14.83 -1.01 -15.42
C LEU A 291 -14.56 -1.91 -14.20
N VAL A 292 -15.37 -2.95 -14.04
CA VAL A 292 -15.36 -3.83 -12.87
C VAL A 292 -14.73 -5.17 -13.19
N ASP A 293 -14.85 -5.63 -14.42
CA ASP A 293 -14.21 -6.83 -14.92
C ASP A 293 -12.70 -6.60 -15.04
N PRO A 294 -11.87 -7.20 -14.16
CA PRO A 294 -10.42 -7.06 -14.22
C PRO A 294 -9.83 -7.68 -15.50
N GLU A 295 -10.59 -8.49 -16.24
CA GLU A 295 -10.17 -9.06 -17.52
C GLU A 295 -10.32 -8.10 -18.70
N VAL A 296 -11.19 -7.10 -18.59
CA VAL A 296 -11.35 -6.05 -19.61
C VAL A 296 -10.26 -5.00 -19.36
N ALA A 297 -9.04 -5.31 -19.78
CA ALA A 297 -7.95 -4.35 -19.77
C ALA A 297 -8.35 -3.08 -20.55
N PRO A 298 -7.91 -1.88 -20.12
CA PRO A 298 -8.18 -0.67 -20.86
C PRO A 298 -7.60 -0.80 -22.26
N ILE A 299 -8.41 -0.49 -23.27
CA ILE A 299 -7.94 -0.31 -24.65
C ILE A 299 -6.97 0.87 -24.60
N GLU A 300 -5.68 0.59 -24.73
CA GLU A 300 -4.60 1.56 -24.68
C GLU A 300 -4.85 2.68 -25.72
N SER A 301 -5.00 3.93 -25.25
CA SER A 301 -4.90 5.09 -26.14
C SER A 301 -3.43 5.25 -26.56
N ASP A 302 -3.21 5.29 -27.86
CA ASP A 302 -1.98 5.02 -28.62
C ASP A 302 -0.79 5.99 -28.44
N GLU A 303 -0.64 6.71 -27.32
CA GLU A 303 0.41 7.76 -27.19
C GLU A 303 1.14 7.86 -25.83
N CYS A 304 1.06 6.86 -24.95
CA CYS A 304 1.89 6.84 -23.73
C CYS A 304 2.82 5.62 -23.77
N ASP A 305 4.11 5.88 -23.99
CA ASP A 305 5.25 4.96 -24.08
C ASP A 305 4.97 3.54 -23.54
N SER A 306 5.03 2.58 -24.47
CA SER A 306 4.79 1.14 -24.29
C SER A 306 5.65 0.52 -23.17
N TYR A 307 5.18 0.63 -21.93
CA TYR A 307 5.58 -0.22 -20.81
C TYR A 307 4.35 -1.01 -20.40
N VAL A 308 4.12 -2.12 -21.12
CA VAL A 308 3.08 -3.11 -20.79
C VAL A 308 3.35 -3.59 -19.37
N ALA A 309 2.48 -3.23 -18.43
CA ALA A 309 2.57 -3.74 -17.07
C ALA A 309 2.57 -5.28 -17.13
N PRO A 310 3.51 -5.97 -16.46
CA PRO A 310 3.58 -7.42 -16.46
C PRO A 310 2.21 -8.03 -16.15
N ARG A 311 1.80 -9.04 -16.93
CA ARG A 311 0.64 -9.85 -16.58
C ARG A 311 1.09 -10.83 -15.51
N ILE A 312 0.48 -10.78 -14.33
CA ILE A 312 0.67 -11.83 -13.32
C ILE A 312 0.04 -13.10 -13.90
N SER A 313 0.80 -14.19 -13.85
CA SER A 313 0.38 -15.51 -14.33
C SER A 313 -0.91 -15.94 -13.62
N ARG A 314 -1.97 -16.33 -14.36
CA ARG A 314 -3.29 -16.72 -13.80
C ARG A 314 -3.28 -18.04 -12.98
N THR A 315 -2.11 -18.55 -12.63
CA THR A 315 -1.91 -19.94 -12.21
C THR A 315 -1.76 -20.07 -10.70
N GLY A 316 -2.89 -19.96 -9.99
CA GLY A 316 -2.97 -20.33 -8.58
C GLY A 316 -3.38 -19.18 -7.70
N THR A 317 -4.68 -18.91 -7.62
CA THR A 317 -5.22 -17.99 -6.61
C THR A 317 -4.79 -18.48 -5.23
N SER A 318 -3.96 -17.71 -4.53
CA SER A 318 -3.51 -18.06 -3.20
C SER A 318 -4.71 -18.19 -2.27
N LYS A 319 -5.10 -19.43 -1.96
CA LYS A 319 -6.10 -19.73 -0.92
C LYS A 319 -5.69 -19.17 0.45
N HIS A 320 -4.44 -18.75 0.61
CA HIS A 320 -3.82 -18.40 1.88
C HIS A 320 -4.00 -16.93 2.28
N LEU A 321 -4.26 -16.02 1.34
CA LEU A 321 -4.42 -14.59 1.67
C LEU A 321 -5.86 -14.27 2.09
N ASN A 322 -6.03 -13.85 3.34
CA ASN A 322 -7.29 -13.32 3.85
C ASN A 322 -7.09 -11.83 4.15
N PRO A 323 -7.77 -10.92 3.41
CA PRO A 323 -7.73 -9.49 3.67
C PRO A 323 -8.02 -9.15 5.13
N ASN A 324 -7.20 -8.31 5.74
CA ASN A 324 -7.38 -7.81 7.11
C ASN A 324 -7.80 -6.34 7.11
N LEU A 325 -7.99 -5.75 8.29
CA LEU A 325 -8.44 -4.36 8.43
C LEU A 325 -7.58 -3.36 7.64
N ASP A 326 -6.25 -3.53 7.65
CA ASP A 326 -5.33 -2.67 6.89
C ASP A 326 -5.58 -2.76 5.38
N THR A 327 -5.84 -3.96 4.86
CA THR A 327 -6.20 -4.15 3.44
C THR A 327 -7.41 -3.31 3.06
N TYR A 328 -8.47 -3.34 3.88
CA TYR A 328 -9.68 -2.57 3.63
C TYR A 328 -9.41 -1.06 3.73
N HIS A 329 -8.61 -0.62 4.70
CA HIS A 329 -8.20 0.79 4.82
C HIS A 329 -7.53 1.34 3.57
N TRP A 330 -6.56 0.58 3.02
CA TRP A 330 -5.85 1.02 1.84
C TRP A 330 -6.72 1.00 0.58
N LEU A 331 -7.64 0.03 0.46
CA LEU A 331 -8.58 0.01 -0.65
C LEU A 331 -9.57 1.18 -0.60
N VAL A 332 -10.11 1.52 0.57
CA VAL A 332 -10.94 2.71 0.73
C VAL A 332 -10.17 3.96 0.31
N ASP A 333 -8.91 4.08 0.72
CA ASP A 333 -8.05 5.20 0.33
C ASP A 333 -7.87 5.31 -1.18
N ILE A 334 -7.45 4.21 -1.82
CA ILE A 334 -7.21 4.15 -3.26
C ILE A 334 -8.47 4.53 -4.04
N TYR A 335 -9.60 3.88 -3.74
CA TYR A 335 -10.83 4.09 -4.49
C TYR A 335 -11.50 5.43 -4.21
N SER A 336 -11.30 6.02 -3.02
CA SER A 336 -11.80 7.37 -2.72
C SER A 336 -11.07 8.45 -3.52
N ASN A 337 -9.81 8.20 -3.91
CA ASN A 337 -9.03 9.11 -4.76
C ASN A 337 -9.29 8.90 -6.27
N GLY A 338 -10.19 7.98 -6.66
CA GLY A 338 -10.51 7.73 -8.07
C GLY A 338 -11.24 8.91 -8.71
N ALA A 339 -10.97 9.17 -10.00
CA ALA A 339 -11.63 10.22 -10.75
C ALA A 339 -13.10 9.88 -11.04
N ASN A 340 -13.40 8.60 -11.28
CA ASN A 340 -14.75 8.13 -11.57
C ASN A 340 -15.50 7.76 -10.30
N ILE A 341 -16.75 8.21 -10.24
CA ILE A 341 -17.68 7.96 -9.15
C ILE A 341 -17.93 6.47 -8.85
N VAL A 342 -17.73 5.59 -9.84
CA VAL A 342 -17.74 4.13 -9.64
C VAL A 342 -16.80 3.72 -8.52
N TYR A 343 -15.61 4.32 -8.43
CA TYR A 343 -14.65 3.98 -7.39
C TYR A 343 -15.04 4.57 -6.03
N THR A 344 -15.62 5.77 -5.97
CA THR A 344 -16.21 6.30 -4.73
C THR A 344 -17.34 5.40 -4.20
N LYS A 345 -18.14 4.80 -5.08
CA LYS A 345 -19.13 3.77 -4.67
C LYS A 345 -18.45 2.52 -4.11
N LYS A 346 -17.36 2.05 -4.75
CA LYS A 346 -16.58 0.90 -4.25
C LYS A 346 -15.99 1.21 -2.87
N SER A 347 -15.42 2.39 -2.66
CA SER A 347 -14.89 2.78 -1.35
C SER A 347 -15.98 2.83 -0.28
N MET A 348 -17.17 3.33 -0.62
CA MET A 348 -18.35 3.31 0.24
C MET A 348 -18.81 1.89 0.60
N ALA A 349 -18.90 1.00 -0.39
CA ALA A 349 -19.29 -0.40 -0.17
C ALA A 349 -18.29 -1.13 0.74
N ILE A 350 -16.99 -0.93 0.53
CA ILE A 350 -15.93 -1.49 1.38
C ILE A 350 -16.06 -0.95 2.81
N LEU A 351 -16.27 0.36 2.99
CA LEU A 351 -16.49 0.96 4.31
C LEU A 351 -17.73 0.38 5.02
N ASN A 352 -18.85 0.26 4.32
CA ASN A 352 -20.08 -0.33 4.87
C ASN A 352 -19.86 -1.80 5.27
N LYS A 353 -19.09 -2.56 4.48
CA LYS A 353 -18.69 -3.92 4.84
C LYS A 353 -17.85 -3.96 6.12
N MET A 354 -16.92 -3.02 6.30
CA MET A 354 -16.17 -2.90 7.56
C MET A 354 -17.09 -2.62 8.76
N ILE A 355 -18.06 -1.71 8.61
CA ILE A 355 -19.05 -1.39 9.65
C ILE A 355 -19.92 -2.63 9.98
N ARG A 356 -20.33 -3.39 8.96
CA ARG A 356 -21.10 -4.63 9.13
C ARG A 356 -20.31 -5.69 9.91
N ILE A 357 -19.07 -5.98 9.51
CA ILE A 357 -18.19 -6.92 10.23
C ILE A 357 -18.01 -6.48 11.68
N ARG A 358 -17.84 -5.17 11.92
CA ARG A 358 -17.73 -4.64 13.29
C ARG A 358 -19.01 -4.83 14.10
N SER A 359 -20.17 -4.60 13.49
CA SER A 359 -21.48 -4.80 14.12
C SER A 359 -21.72 -6.26 14.50
N GLU A 360 -21.35 -7.19 13.61
CA GLU A 360 -21.41 -8.64 13.85
C GLU A 360 -20.52 -9.01 15.05
N GLN A 361 -19.28 -8.51 15.10
CA GLN A 361 -18.38 -8.71 16.24
C GLN A 361 -18.99 -8.19 17.54
N ASP A 362 -19.55 -6.97 17.54
CA ASP A 362 -20.20 -6.37 18.72
C ASP A 362 -21.41 -7.21 19.20
N SER A 363 -22.15 -7.84 18.29
CA SER A 363 -23.27 -8.72 18.63
C SER A 363 -22.84 -10.07 19.24
N GLU A 364 -21.73 -10.65 18.77
CA GLU A 364 -21.17 -11.88 19.33
C GLU A 364 -20.69 -11.68 20.77
N TYR A 365 -20.10 -10.51 21.08
CA TYR A 365 -19.67 -10.18 22.44
C TYR A 365 -20.83 -10.14 23.46
N LEU A 366 -22.04 -9.84 23.02
CA LEU A 366 -23.22 -9.78 23.89
C LEU A 366 -23.83 -11.17 24.17
N THR A 367 -23.50 -12.20 23.38
CA THR A 367 -24.23 -13.48 23.35
C THR A 367 -23.48 -14.69 23.91
N GLY A 368 -22.15 -14.66 24.06
CA GLY A 368 -21.38 -15.88 24.38
C GLY A 368 -20.22 -15.72 25.36
N ASP A 369 -20.40 -16.25 26.57
CA ASP A 369 -19.34 -16.79 27.47
C ASP A 369 -18.27 -15.85 28.05
N GLY A 370 -18.34 -14.53 27.82
CA GLY A 370 -17.53 -13.52 28.54
C GLY A 370 -16.01 -13.64 28.39
N LYS A 371 -15.50 -14.60 27.61
CA LYS A 371 -14.08 -14.67 27.25
C LYS A 371 -13.83 -13.61 26.20
N LEU A 372 -13.29 -12.47 26.65
CA LEU A 372 -12.67 -11.48 25.78
C LEU A 372 -11.66 -12.18 24.89
N ARG A 373 -12.04 -12.46 23.64
CA ARG A 373 -11.06 -12.66 22.59
C ARG A 373 -10.47 -11.27 22.34
N ASN A 374 -9.19 -11.10 22.69
CA ASN A 374 -8.37 -9.94 22.36
C ASN A 374 -8.11 -9.85 20.84
N ALA A 375 -9.11 -10.16 20.02
CA ALA A 375 -9.02 -9.97 18.58
C ALA A 375 -9.02 -8.46 18.30
N ALA A 376 -8.06 -8.01 17.49
CA ALA A 376 -8.02 -6.62 17.05
C ALA A 376 -9.39 -6.24 16.45
N SER A 377 -9.96 -5.13 16.94
CA SER A 377 -11.26 -4.63 16.48
C SER A 377 -11.24 -4.35 14.99
N PHE A 378 -12.19 -4.88 14.22
CA PHE A 378 -12.33 -4.58 12.79
C PHE A 378 -13.05 -3.24 12.56
N ALA A 379 -12.68 -2.22 13.33
CA ALA A 379 -13.36 -0.93 13.28
C ALA A 379 -12.72 0.00 12.24
N PRO A 380 -13.50 0.56 11.30
CA PRO A 380 -12.97 1.57 10.40
C PRO A 380 -12.56 2.83 11.19
N SER A 381 -11.35 3.34 10.95
CA SER A 381 -10.81 4.55 11.57
C SER A 381 -11.55 5.83 11.12
N THR A 382 -11.45 6.91 11.91
CA THR A 382 -11.98 8.24 11.55
C THR A 382 -11.42 8.73 10.21
N GLY A 383 -10.14 8.46 9.93
CA GLY A 383 -9.52 8.81 8.66
C GLY A 383 -10.15 8.10 7.47
N THR A 384 -10.63 6.86 7.65
CA THR A 384 -11.27 6.06 6.59
C THR A 384 -12.64 6.62 6.23
N HIS A 385 -13.45 6.94 7.25
CA HIS A 385 -14.73 7.62 7.06
C HIS A 385 -14.55 8.97 6.36
N ASN A 386 -13.60 9.77 6.83
CA ASN A 386 -13.34 11.09 6.27
C ASN A 386 -12.86 11.04 4.81
N LYS A 387 -12.14 10.00 4.38
CA LYS A 387 -11.75 9.82 2.98
C LYS A 387 -12.96 9.58 2.08
N VAL A 388 -13.87 8.70 2.49
CA VAL A 388 -15.11 8.46 1.73
C VAL A 388 -15.98 9.70 1.70
N LEU A 389 -16.17 10.39 2.84
CA LEU A 389 -16.94 11.62 2.90
C LEU A 389 -16.35 12.73 2.03
N HIS A 390 -15.03 12.91 2.04
CA HIS A 390 -14.33 13.86 1.18
C HIS A 390 -14.59 13.55 -0.30
N ALA A 391 -14.40 12.29 -0.71
CA ALA A 391 -14.64 11.86 -2.08
C ALA A 391 -16.11 12.07 -2.51
N LEU A 392 -17.07 11.80 -1.62
CA LEU A 392 -18.49 12.08 -1.90
C LEU A 392 -18.74 13.58 -2.11
N VAL A 393 -18.11 14.47 -1.33
CA VAL A 393 -18.23 15.92 -1.50
C VAL A 393 -17.68 16.33 -2.87
N GLU A 394 -16.45 15.94 -3.19
CA GLU A 394 -15.80 16.30 -4.46
C GLU A 394 -16.64 15.83 -5.65
N LYS A 395 -17.11 14.59 -5.65
CA LYS A 395 -17.90 14.04 -6.76
C LYS A 395 -19.28 14.67 -6.87
N MET A 396 -19.90 15.05 -5.75
CA MET A 396 -21.18 15.76 -5.76
C MET A 396 -21.06 17.20 -6.30
N GLU A 397 -19.89 17.83 -6.12
CA GLU A 397 -19.57 19.15 -6.68
C GLU A 397 -19.25 19.08 -8.18
N GLU A 398 -18.51 18.05 -8.60
CA GLU A 398 -18.13 17.82 -10.00
C GLU A 398 -19.34 17.40 -10.87
N ASN A 399 -20.25 16.59 -10.31
CA ASN A 399 -21.36 16.01 -11.07
C ASN A 399 -22.66 16.83 -10.93
N ASN A 400 -23.29 17.09 -12.07
CA ASN A 400 -24.63 17.69 -12.12
C ASN A 400 -25.74 16.63 -12.02
N GLU A 401 -25.71 15.86 -10.94
CA GLU A 401 -26.74 14.85 -10.69
C GLU A 401 -28.09 15.41 -10.32
N ALA A 402 -29.12 14.58 -10.54
CA ALA A 402 -30.47 14.85 -10.08
C ALA A 402 -30.49 15.11 -8.57
N ALA A 403 -31.26 16.12 -8.15
CA ALA A 403 -31.38 16.54 -6.75
C ALA A 403 -31.69 15.38 -5.79
N LEU A 404 -32.55 14.45 -6.20
CA LEU A 404 -32.92 13.26 -5.42
C LEU A 404 -31.72 12.36 -5.10
N VAL A 405 -30.77 12.25 -6.03
CA VAL A 405 -29.56 11.44 -5.87
C VAL A 405 -28.62 12.08 -4.86
N LYS A 406 -28.43 13.41 -4.95
CA LYS A 406 -27.62 14.16 -3.99
C LYS A 406 -28.18 14.05 -2.57
N GLU A 407 -29.49 14.20 -2.41
CA GLU A 407 -30.16 14.06 -1.11
C GLU A 407 -29.99 12.66 -0.51
N LYS A 408 -30.21 11.61 -1.31
CA LYS A 408 -29.98 10.22 -0.91
C LYS A 408 -28.54 9.98 -0.44
N THR A 409 -27.57 10.54 -1.16
CA THR A 409 -26.15 10.45 -0.82
C THR A 409 -25.84 11.14 0.51
N ALA A 410 -26.39 12.33 0.75
CA ALA A 410 -26.22 13.04 2.01
C ALA A 410 -26.87 12.30 3.20
N LYS A 411 -28.05 11.69 2.99
CA LYS A 411 -28.71 10.84 3.99
C LYS A 411 -27.88 9.60 4.33
N GLU A 412 -27.26 8.97 3.34
CA GLU A 412 -26.35 7.84 3.58
C GLU A 412 -25.09 8.29 4.34
N ALA A 413 -24.52 9.45 4.00
CA ALA A 413 -23.40 10.02 4.73
C ALA A 413 -23.74 10.31 6.21
N MET A 414 -24.98 10.69 6.52
CA MET A 414 -25.45 10.80 7.91
C MET A 414 -25.46 9.45 8.64
N ARG A 415 -25.81 8.35 7.96
CA ARG A 415 -25.72 7.00 8.56
C ARG A 415 -24.29 6.59 8.86
N LEU A 416 -23.32 7.04 8.05
CA LEU A 416 -21.91 6.86 8.39
C LEU A 416 -21.55 7.56 9.71
N LEU A 417 -22.02 8.80 9.92
CA LEU A 417 -21.83 9.49 11.20
C LEU A 417 -22.43 8.71 12.37
N ASP A 418 -23.63 8.16 12.21
CA ASP A 418 -24.28 7.34 13.25
C ASP A 418 -23.43 6.11 13.60
N SER A 419 -22.87 5.44 12.58
CA SER A 419 -22.02 4.26 12.76
C SER A 419 -20.73 4.56 13.54
N MET A 420 -20.10 5.71 13.28
CA MET A 420 -18.92 6.21 14.01
C MET A 420 -19.19 6.36 15.51
N VAL A 421 -20.35 6.93 15.87
CA VAL A 421 -20.76 7.12 17.26
C VAL A 421 -21.09 5.78 17.93
N LEU A 422 -21.76 4.88 17.21
CA LEU A 422 -22.20 3.58 17.74
C LEU A 422 -21.02 2.69 18.16
N HIS A 423 -19.99 2.56 17.31
CA HIS A 423 -18.92 1.59 17.54
C HIS A 423 -17.75 2.11 18.38
N ARG A 424 -17.78 3.37 18.84
CA ARG A 424 -16.82 4.06 19.74
C ARG A 424 -15.33 4.04 19.34
N SER A 425 -15.01 3.38 18.24
CA SER A 425 -13.65 3.09 17.76
C SER A 425 -13.18 4.07 16.71
N SER A 426 -14.10 4.86 16.16
CA SER A 426 -13.85 6.01 15.29
C SER A 426 -14.74 7.16 15.69
N LEU A 427 -14.25 8.01 16.59
CA LEU A 427 -14.97 9.23 16.94
C LEU A 427 -14.94 10.20 15.75
N PRO A 428 -16.05 10.87 15.40
CA PRO A 428 -16.05 11.90 14.36
C PRO A 428 -15.07 13.02 14.72
N SER A 429 -14.45 13.66 13.74
CA SER A 429 -13.62 14.84 13.97
C SER A 429 -14.32 16.09 13.46
N PRO A 430 -13.85 17.31 13.80
CA PRO A 430 -14.43 18.54 13.23
C PRO A 430 -14.50 18.52 11.69
N ILE A 431 -13.54 17.87 11.04
CA ILE A 431 -13.52 17.68 9.57
C ILE A 431 -14.68 16.78 9.11
N THR A 432 -15.06 15.75 9.86
CA THR A 432 -16.20 14.88 9.56
C THR A 432 -17.49 15.70 9.42
N PHE A 433 -17.76 16.57 10.39
CA PHE A 433 -18.95 17.43 10.38
C PHE A 433 -18.92 18.44 9.22
N LEU A 434 -17.76 19.01 8.90
CA LEU A 434 -17.62 19.92 7.76
C LEU A 434 -17.94 19.24 6.42
N PHE A 435 -17.51 17.99 6.21
CA PHE A 435 -17.88 17.26 4.99
C PHE A 435 -19.39 17.00 4.91
N LEU A 436 -20.03 16.65 6.02
CA LEU A 436 -21.47 16.43 6.05
C LEU A 436 -22.26 17.72 5.73
N LEU A 437 -21.84 18.86 6.29
CA LEU A 437 -22.45 20.15 5.97
C LEU A 437 -22.30 20.49 4.48
N ARG A 438 -21.11 20.27 3.90
CA ARG A 438 -20.90 20.46 2.45
C ARG A 438 -21.76 19.55 1.58
N LEU A 439 -21.93 18.28 1.97
CA LEU A 439 -22.84 17.39 1.26
C LEU A 439 -24.25 17.95 1.26
N TRP A 440 -24.78 18.32 2.44
CA TRP A 440 -26.14 18.87 2.57
C TRP A 440 -26.33 20.20 1.83
N GLN A 441 -25.33 21.08 1.87
CA GLN A 441 -25.32 22.33 1.11
C GLN A 441 -25.54 22.09 -0.39
N ASN A 442 -24.97 21.00 -0.92
CA ASN A 442 -25.04 20.62 -2.33
C ASN A 442 -26.29 19.79 -2.69
N THR A 443 -27.09 19.37 -1.70
CA THR A 443 -28.41 18.76 -1.94
C THR A 443 -29.38 19.88 -2.28
N GLN A 444 -30.13 19.84 -3.37
CA GLN A 444 -31.17 20.86 -3.64
C GLN A 444 -32.43 20.61 -2.80
N SER A 445 -32.27 20.15 -1.56
CA SER A 445 -33.33 19.66 -0.70
C SER A 445 -33.86 20.77 0.20
N SER A 446 -35.17 20.76 0.43
CA SER A 446 -35.79 21.58 1.48
C SER A 446 -35.36 21.16 2.88
N GLU A 447 -34.85 19.95 3.08
CA GLU A 447 -34.44 19.43 4.39
C GLU A 447 -33.02 19.87 4.81
N ALA A 448 -32.23 20.45 3.89
CA ALA A 448 -30.81 20.73 4.11
C ALA A 448 -30.52 21.57 5.39
N GLY A 449 -31.37 22.58 5.68
CA GLY A 449 -31.22 23.42 6.85
C GLY A 449 -31.43 22.68 8.18
N GLU A 450 -32.40 21.76 8.26
CA GLU A 450 -32.64 20.96 9.47
C GLU A 450 -31.49 20.01 9.75
N TYR A 451 -31.01 19.32 8.72
CA TYR A 451 -29.85 18.44 8.86
C TYR A 451 -28.60 19.22 9.25
N ALA A 452 -28.42 20.44 8.75
CA ALA A 452 -27.31 21.28 9.17
C ALA A 452 -27.37 21.67 10.66
N GLU A 453 -28.55 22.01 11.20
CA GLU A 453 -28.73 22.25 12.64
C GLU A 453 -28.47 20.98 13.46
N GLU A 454 -28.91 19.82 12.98
CA GLU A 454 -28.64 18.53 13.64
C GLU A 454 -27.14 18.23 13.69
N ILE A 455 -26.44 18.42 12.56
CA ILE A 455 -24.99 18.22 12.45
C ILE A 455 -24.25 19.17 13.39
N LEU A 456 -24.61 20.46 13.43
CA LEU A 456 -24.02 21.42 14.36
C LEU A 456 -24.25 21.03 15.82
N SER A 457 -25.48 20.65 16.17
CA SER A 457 -25.82 20.23 17.54
C SER A 457 -24.98 19.03 17.99
N ARG A 458 -24.80 18.04 17.11
CA ARG A 458 -23.94 16.88 17.37
C ARG A 458 -22.46 17.28 17.49
N MET A 459 -21.99 18.20 16.65
CA MET A 459 -20.62 18.72 16.71
C MET A 459 -20.36 19.47 18.03
N GLU A 460 -21.28 20.32 18.48
CA GLU A 460 -21.15 21.07 19.74
C GLU A 460 -21.09 20.13 20.95
N ILE A 461 -22.01 19.17 21.03
CA ILE A 461 -21.99 18.13 22.07
C ILE A 461 -20.66 17.39 22.06
N PHE A 462 -20.18 17.03 20.86
CA PHE A 462 -18.92 16.33 20.71
C PHE A 462 -17.71 17.15 21.15
N CYS A 463 -17.61 18.42 20.74
CA CYS A 463 -16.56 19.34 21.15
C CYS A 463 -16.52 19.53 22.67
N LEU A 464 -17.69 19.59 23.32
CA LEU A 464 -17.79 19.63 24.78
C LEU A 464 -17.21 18.36 25.42
N TYR A 465 -17.51 17.18 24.89
CA TYR A 465 -16.97 15.91 25.41
C TYR A 465 -15.45 15.78 25.21
N GLN A 466 -14.90 16.32 24.13
CA GLN A 466 -13.46 16.26 23.85
C GLN A 466 -12.64 17.38 24.53
N ASN A 467 -13.28 18.27 25.29
CA ASN A 467 -12.68 19.50 25.81
C ASN A 467 -12.07 20.40 24.71
N GLU A 468 -12.56 20.26 23.47
CA GLU A 468 -12.17 21.13 22.36
C GLU A 468 -13.06 22.38 22.37
N LEU A 469 -12.66 23.39 23.16
CA LEU A 469 -13.44 24.62 23.39
C LEU A 469 -13.61 25.53 22.16
N ARG A 470 -13.04 25.17 21.00
CA ARG A 470 -13.13 25.99 19.78
C ARG A 470 -14.11 25.36 18.80
N VAL A 471 -15.37 25.79 18.88
CA VAL A 471 -16.31 25.55 17.80
C VAL A 471 -15.80 26.28 16.55
N LEU A 472 -15.72 25.56 15.42
CA LEU A 472 -15.19 26.11 14.18
C LEU A 472 -16.23 27.05 13.56
N SER A 473 -15.91 28.35 13.46
CA SER A 473 -16.77 29.37 12.81
C SER A 473 -17.18 28.97 11.39
N ASN A 474 -16.32 28.23 10.69
CA ASN A 474 -16.61 27.73 9.35
C ASN A 474 -17.80 26.76 9.30
N ALA A 475 -18.05 25.99 10.36
CA ALA A 475 -19.19 25.06 10.39
C ALA A 475 -20.52 25.83 10.40
N TYR A 476 -20.62 26.89 11.20
CA TYR A 476 -21.82 27.75 11.19
C TYR A 476 -22.05 28.44 9.84
N LEU A 477 -20.97 28.91 9.18
CA LEU A 477 -21.09 29.48 7.83
C LEU A 477 -21.66 28.46 6.83
N GLN A 478 -21.18 27.22 6.88
CA GLN A 478 -21.66 26.15 6.02
C GLN A 478 -23.12 25.76 6.34
N ALA A 479 -23.51 25.80 7.61
CA ALA A 479 -24.90 25.58 8.01
C ALA A 479 -25.84 26.69 7.52
N LEU A 480 -25.40 27.95 7.52
CA LEU A 480 -26.13 29.06 6.90
C LEU A 480 -26.31 28.85 5.39
N GLU A 481 -25.28 28.32 4.71
CA GLU A 481 -25.38 27.96 3.29
C GLU A 481 -26.38 26.81 3.06
N CYS A 482 -26.48 25.84 3.97
CA CYS A 482 -27.52 24.80 3.93
C CYS A 482 -28.93 25.38 4.09
N TRP A 483 -29.12 26.37 4.97
CA TRP A 483 -30.40 27.07 5.09
C TRP A 483 -30.76 27.88 3.85
N LEU A 484 -29.77 28.51 3.20
CA LEU A 484 -29.95 29.16 1.91
C LEU A 484 -30.39 28.15 0.84
N THR A 485 -29.77 26.98 0.81
CA THR A 485 -30.15 25.87 -0.05
C THR A 485 -31.61 25.44 0.19
N ALA A 486 -32.01 25.26 1.45
CA ALA A 486 -33.39 24.94 1.80
C ALA A 486 -34.39 26.04 1.40
N ALA A 487 -34.02 27.32 1.58
CA ALA A 487 -34.83 28.46 1.15
C ALA A 487 -35.05 28.47 -0.37
N LYS A 488 -33.99 28.20 -1.16
CA LYS A 488 -34.08 28.08 -2.62
C LYS A 488 -34.98 26.92 -3.06
N ALA A 489 -35.01 25.83 -2.28
CA ALA A 489 -35.91 24.70 -2.48
C ALA A 489 -37.37 24.99 -2.03
N GLY A 490 -37.68 26.22 -1.61
CA GLY A 490 -39.04 26.65 -1.27
C GLY A 490 -39.46 26.36 0.17
N ARG A 491 -38.52 26.08 1.08
CA ARG A 491 -38.85 25.83 2.48
C ARG A 491 -39.37 27.09 3.18
N PRO A 492 -40.60 27.10 3.72
CA PRO A 492 -41.11 28.24 4.47
C PRO A 492 -40.33 28.41 5.78
N GLY A 493 -40.06 29.66 6.15
CA GLY A 493 -39.36 30.00 7.39
C GLY A 493 -37.85 29.74 7.39
N ALA A 494 -37.25 29.29 6.30
CA ALA A 494 -35.81 28.99 6.22
C ALA A 494 -34.92 30.21 6.57
N ALA A 495 -35.26 31.40 6.07
CA ALA A 495 -34.52 32.62 6.38
C ALA A 495 -34.65 33.03 7.86
N GLU A 496 -35.82 32.82 8.46
CA GLU A 496 -36.05 33.11 9.89
C GLU A 496 -35.27 32.13 10.77
N ARG A 497 -35.22 30.84 10.40
CA ARG A 497 -34.40 29.84 11.10
C ARG A 497 -32.91 30.15 10.99
N ALA A 498 -32.42 30.50 9.81
CA ALA A 498 -31.01 30.86 9.61
C ALA A 498 -30.56 32.09 10.42
N PHE A 499 -31.48 33.02 10.69
CA PHE A 499 -31.19 34.23 11.48
C PHE A 499 -31.12 33.96 12.99
N ARG A 500 -31.84 32.94 13.47
CA ARG A 500 -31.85 32.54 14.87
C ARG A 500 -30.60 31.72 15.18
#